data_AF-A0A6G0QVC8-F1
#
_entry.id   AF-A0A6G0QVC8-F1
#
_cell.length_a   1.000
_cell.length_b   1.000
_cell.length_c   1.000
_cell.angle_alpha   90.00
_cell.angle_beta   90.00
_cell.angle_gamma   90.00
#
_symmetry.space_group_name_H-M   'P 1'
#
loop_
_entity.id
_entity.type
_entity.pdbx_description
1 polymer ?
#
loop_
_entity_poly.entity_id
_entity_poly.type
_entity_poly.pdbx_seq_one_letter_code
_entity_poly.pdbx_strand_id
1 'polypeptide(L)'
;MRRALFLRIVNAIEGHDSYFQQRADATGKLGLSALQKCTAAIRQLAYGMPADAVDEYVRIADSTAIKSLLRFCSAVIEVFGDEYLRAPNEEDVQRLLAMHGERGFVGMLGSSDCMHWAWQNCPTAWAEQYSGNEEMPTIMLEAVVSRDLWFWHAFFVQLLHQRERVHMGYYLADGIYPTWATLVKSIAVPRDNKEKAYCKMQ
;
A
#
# COMPACT_ATOMS: atom_id res chain seq x y z
N MET A 1 -3.46 -7.98 -7.85
CA MET A 1 -2.08 -7.68 -8.29
C MET A 1 -1.85 -8.25 -9.69
N ARG A 2 -1.18 -7.54 -10.60
CA ARG A 2 -0.84 -8.06 -11.95
C ARG A 2 0.18 -9.20 -11.84
N ARG A 3 0.04 -10.26 -12.64
CA ARG A 3 0.92 -11.45 -12.61
C ARG A 3 2.40 -11.11 -12.78
N ALA A 4 2.74 -10.21 -13.70
CA ALA A 4 4.13 -9.82 -13.96
C ALA A 4 4.80 -9.17 -12.73
N LEU A 5 4.07 -8.26 -12.05
CA LEU A 5 4.56 -7.63 -10.82
C LEU A 5 4.74 -8.67 -9.70
N PHE A 6 3.77 -9.56 -9.53
CA PHE A 6 3.85 -10.62 -8.53
C PHE A 6 5.08 -11.50 -8.74
N LEU A 7 5.34 -11.94 -9.98
CA LEU A 7 6.51 -12.77 -10.28
C LEU A 7 7.83 -12.00 -10.12
N ARG A 8 7.88 -10.70 -10.43
CA ARG A 8 9.06 -9.85 -10.15
C ARG A 8 9.40 -9.88 -8.65
N ILE A 9 8.39 -9.69 -7.79
CA ILE A 9 8.56 -9.71 -6.34
C ILE A 9 9.03 -11.09 -5.87
N VAL A 10 8.35 -12.16 -6.29
CA VAL A 10 8.69 -13.54 -5.88
C VAL A 10 10.12 -13.90 -6.27
N ASN A 11 10.51 -13.64 -7.52
CA ASN A 11 11.85 -13.97 -8.01
C ASN A 11 12.94 -13.18 -7.28
N ALA A 12 12.70 -11.90 -7.01
CA ALA A 12 13.66 -11.06 -6.30
C ALA A 12 13.85 -11.53 -4.85
N ILE A 13 12.75 -11.86 -4.17
CA ILE A 13 12.78 -12.38 -2.79
C ILE A 13 13.42 -13.77 -2.74
N GLU A 14 13.13 -14.66 -3.70
CA GLU A 14 13.76 -15.99 -3.77
C GLU A 14 15.27 -15.93 -4.03
N GLY A 15 15.72 -14.95 -4.83
CA GLY A 15 17.13 -14.69 -5.05
C GLY A 15 17.85 -14.08 -3.84
N HIS A 16 17.14 -13.27 -3.04
CA HIS A 16 17.70 -12.55 -1.90
C HIS A 16 17.74 -13.40 -0.62
N ASP A 17 16.65 -14.09 -0.30
CA ASP A 17 16.50 -14.82 0.94
C ASP A 17 16.35 -16.33 0.70
N SER A 18 17.38 -17.06 1.13
CA SER A 18 17.50 -18.52 1.01
C SER A 18 16.37 -19.31 1.70
N TYR A 19 15.57 -18.69 2.57
CA TYR A 19 14.34 -19.27 3.12
C TYR A 19 13.24 -19.43 2.08
N PHE A 20 13.16 -18.56 1.07
CA PHE A 20 12.13 -18.64 0.05
C PHE A 20 12.44 -19.71 -0.99
N GLN A 21 13.72 -20.03 -1.19
CA GLN A 21 14.15 -21.12 -2.06
C GLN A 21 13.54 -22.45 -1.62
N GLN A 22 12.98 -23.18 -2.59
CA GLN A 22 12.43 -24.50 -2.34
C GLN A 22 13.55 -25.50 -2.10
N ARG A 23 13.46 -26.27 -1.01
CA ARG A 23 14.44 -27.29 -0.64
C ARG A 23 13.74 -28.62 -0.41
N ALA A 24 14.43 -29.72 -0.71
CA ALA A 24 14.02 -31.05 -0.31
C ALA A 24 14.35 -31.28 1.17
N ASP A 25 13.47 -31.95 1.89
CA ASP A 25 13.77 -32.46 3.22
C ASP A 25 14.69 -33.71 3.16
N ALA A 26 15.03 -34.26 4.33
CA ALA A 26 15.88 -35.45 4.43
C ALA A 26 15.28 -36.70 3.75
N THR A 27 13.99 -36.69 3.41
CA THR A 27 13.29 -37.76 2.69
C THR A 27 13.19 -37.51 1.18
N GLY A 28 13.73 -36.38 0.70
CA GLY A 28 13.64 -35.95 -0.69
C GLY A 28 12.33 -35.24 -1.04
N LYS A 29 11.43 -35.02 -0.09
CA LYS A 29 10.17 -34.33 -0.33
C LYS A 29 10.41 -32.82 -0.42
N LEU A 30 9.95 -32.21 -1.52
CA LEU A 30 10.05 -30.77 -1.70
C LEU A 30 9.16 -30.05 -0.68
N GLY A 31 9.76 -29.10 0.03
CA GLY A 31 9.04 -28.18 0.92
C GLY A 31 8.26 -27.11 0.15
N LEU A 32 7.76 -26.11 0.87
CA LEU A 32 7.00 -25.00 0.30
C LEU A 32 7.84 -24.14 -0.66
N SER A 33 7.25 -23.80 -1.80
CA SER A 33 7.85 -22.91 -2.81
C SER A 33 7.83 -21.43 -2.39
N ALA A 34 8.66 -20.62 -3.04
CA ALA A 34 8.63 -19.16 -2.89
C ALA A 34 7.25 -18.57 -3.23
N LEU A 35 6.59 -19.10 -4.27
CA LEU A 35 5.24 -18.71 -4.67
C LEU A 35 4.23 -18.89 -3.52
N GLN A 36 4.26 -20.04 -2.86
CA GLN A 36 3.34 -20.33 -1.74
C GLN A 36 3.60 -19.39 -0.55
N LYS A 37 4.85 -19.23 -0.14
CA LYS A 37 5.25 -18.36 0.99
C LYS A 37 4.91 -16.89 0.72
N CYS A 38 5.22 -16.39 -0.48
CA CYS A 38 4.91 -15.01 -0.86
C CYS A 38 3.40 -14.78 -0.99
N THR A 39 2.65 -15.75 -1.53
CA THR A 39 1.19 -15.64 -1.61
C THR A 39 0.57 -15.56 -0.22
N ALA A 40 1.03 -16.39 0.72
CA ALA A 40 0.61 -16.33 2.12
C ALA A 40 0.88 -14.98 2.77
N ALA A 41 2.09 -14.42 2.59
CA ALA A 41 2.44 -13.11 3.12
C ALA A 41 1.59 -11.98 2.52
N ILE A 42 1.45 -11.95 1.20
CA ILE A 42 0.66 -10.91 0.51
C ILE A 42 -0.82 -10.99 0.89
N ARG A 43 -1.38 -12.19 1.09
CA ARG A 43 -2.78 -12.33 1.54
C ARG A 43 -2.97 -11.84 2.97
N GLN A 44 -2.04 -12.13 3.88
CA GLN A 44 -2.06 -11.57 5.24
C GLN A 44 -2.03 -10.05 5.20
N LEU A 45 -1.16 -9.45 4.39
CA LEU A 45 -1.05 -7.99 4.25
C LEU A 45 -2.27 -7.34 3.59
N ALA A 46 -2.78 -7.93 2.50
CA ALA A 46 -3.82 -7.33 1.69
C ALA A 46 -5.21 -7.37 2.36
N TYR A 47 -5.46 -8.39 3.18
CA TYR A 47 -6.78 -8.63 3.76
C TYR A 47 -6.79 -8.52 5.29
N GLY A 48 -5.63 -8.26 5.92
CA GLY A 48 -5.53 -8.25 7.39
C GLY A 48 -5.88 -9.60 8.03
N MET A 49 -5.69 -10.69 7.29
CA MET A 49 -6.14 -12.02 7.72
C MET A 49 -5.18 -12.62 8.75
N PRO A 50 -5.71 -13.31 9.77
CA PRO A 50 -4.88 -14.04 10.70
C PRO A 50 -4.17 -15.21 10.00
N ALA A 51 -3.04 -15.64 10.56
CA ALA A 51 -2.16 -16.62 9.95
C ALA A 51 -2.82 -18.01 9.79
N ASP A 52 -3.76 -18.36 10.67
CA ASP A 52 -4.56 -19.59 10.63
C ASP A 52 -5.50 -19.64 9.41
N ALA A 53 -6.08 -18.51 9.02
CA ALA A 53 -6.92 -18.42 7.84
C ALA A 53 -6.13 -18.59 6.52
N VAL A 54 -4.79 -18.58 6.56
CA VAL A 54 -3.95 -18.86 5.39
C VAL A 54 -3.87 -20.35 5.09
N ASP A 55 -4.03 -21.21 6.10
CA ASP A 55 -3.98 -22.66 5.95
C ASP A 55 -5.08 -23.17 5.01
N GLU A 56 -6.27 -22.59 5.10
CA GLU A 56 -7.42 -22.96 4.25
C GLU A 56 -7.14 -22.76 2.75
N TYR A 57 -6.41 -21.70 2.38
CA TYR A 57 -6.17 -21.33 0.99
C TYR A 57 -4.85 -21.84 0.42
N VAL A 58 -3.78 -21.77 1.20
CA VAL A 58 -2.41 -22.05 0.73
C VAL A 58 -1.85 -23.34 1.34
N ARG A 59 -2.54 -23.94 2.32
CA ARG A 59 -2.13 -25.13 3.09
C ARG A 59 -0.75 -24.95 3.71
N ILE A 60 -0.63 -23.88 4.50
CA ILE A 60 0.57 -23.51 5.23
C ILE A 60 0.19 -23.35 6.70
N ALA A 61 0.91 -24.06 7.57
CA ALA A 61 0.73 -23.95 9.01
C ALA A 61 1.01 -22.52 9.52
N ASP A 62 0.27 -22.10 10.55
CA ASP A 62 0.28 -20.74 11.11
C ASP A 62 1.68 -20.21 11.40
N SER A 63 2.51 -21.00 12.08
CA SER A 63 3.88 -20.62 12.42
C SER A 63 4.74 -20.34 11.18
N THR A 64 4.47 -21.06 10.09
CA THR A 64 5.15 -20.86 8.81
C THR A 64 4.57 -19.67 8.06
N ALA A 65 3.26 -19.40 8.15
CA ALA A 65 2.63 -18.22 7.57
C ALA A 65 3.13 -16.92 8.25
N ILE A 66 3.24 -16.90 9.58
CA ILE A 66 3.81 -15.78 10.36
C ILE A 66 5.28 -15.58 9.99
N LYS A 67 6.07 -16.66 9.99
CA LYS A 67 7.50 -16.58 9.64
C LYS A 67 7.70 -16.11 8.20
N SER A 68 6.86 -16.58 7.27
CA SER A 68 6.89 -16.14 5.87
C SER A 68 6.56 -14.67 5.75
N LEU A 69 5.56 -14.17 6.49
CA LEU A 69 5.20 -12.75 6.52
C LEU A 69 6.37 -11.89 6.99
N LEU A 70 6.99 -12.22 8.12
CA LEU A 70 8.10 -11.44 8.67
C LEU A 70 9.30 -11.39 7.73
N ARG A 71 9.70 -12.55 7.18
CA ARG A 71 10.82 -12.62 6.23
C ARG A 71 10.50 -11.96 4.90
N PHE A 72 9.25 -12.05 4.45
CA PHE A 72 8.78 -11.37 3.25
C PHE A 72 8.90 -9.85 3.40
N CYS A 73 8.41 -9.29 4.51
CA CYS A 73 8.52 -7.85 4.77
C CYS A 73 9.98 -7.38 4.82
N SER A 74 10.86 -8.11 5.53
CA SER A 74 12.29 -7.79 5.59
C SER A 74 12.92 -7.81 4.20
N ALA A 75 12.72 -8.89 3.44
CA ALA A 75 13.27 -9.05 2.11
C ALA A 75 12.72 -7.99 1.14
N VAL A 76 11.44 -7.61 1.22
CA VAL A 76 10.87 -6.53 0.40
C VAL A 76 11.56 -5.20 0.71
N ILE A 77 11.75 -4.87 1.99
CA ILE A 77 12.42 -3.63 2.40
C ILE A 77 13.87 -3.64 1.93
N GLU A 78 14.60 -4.75 2.09
CA GLU A 78 16.01 -4.84 1.71
C GLU A 78 16.21 -4.81 0.19
N VAL A 79 15.31 -5.43 -0.59
CA VAL A 79 15.44 -5.52 -2.06
C VAL A 79 14.92 -4.27 -2.76
N PHE A 80 13.83 -3.68 -2.25
CA PHE A 80 13.09 -2.62 -2.94
C PHE A 80 13.13 -1.29 -2.18
N GLY A 81 13.63 -1.23 -0.95
CA GLY A 81 13.63 -0.04 -0.11
C GLY A 81 14.40 1.13 -0.73
N ASP A 82 15.56 0.88 -1.32
CA ASP A 82 16.36 1.94 -1.95
C ASP A 82 15.67 2.53 -3.20
N GLU A 83 14.82 1.76 -3.87
CA GLU A 83 14.08 2.24 -5.06
C GLU A 83 12.79 2.98 -4.66
N TYR A 84 12.03 2.44 -3.68
CA TYR A 84 10.65 2.87 -3.38
C TYR A 84 10.46 3.51 -1.99
N LEU A 85 11.37 3.32 -1.05
CA LEU A 85 11.32 3.92 0.31
C LEU A 85 12.35 5.06 0.46
N ARG A 86 12.44 5.90 -0.56
CA ARG A 86 13.31 7.08 -0.59
C ARG A 86 12.55 8.32 -1.05
N ALA A 87 13.10 9.49 -0.73
CA ALA A 87 12.62 10.74 -1.32
C ALA A 87 12.77 10.70 -2.86
N PRO A 88 11.81 11.29 -3.61
CA PRO A 88 11.89 11.37 -5.06
C PRO A 88 13.08 12.26 -5.45
N ASN A 89 13.83 11.82 -6.45
CA ASN A 89 14.91 12.59 -7.04
C ASN A 89 14.38 13.46 -8.20
N GLU A 90 15.26 14.20 -8.86
CA GLU A 90 14.86 15.08 -9.97
C GLU A 90 14.24 14.29 -11.14
N GLU A 91 14.76 13.12 -11.48
CA GLU A 91 14.21 12.26 -12.53
C GLU A 91 12.79 11.79 -12.20
N ASP A 92 12.55 11.38 -10.94
CA ASP A 92 11.22 10.99 -10.47
C ASP A 92 10.24 12.15 -10.57
N VAL A 93 10.66 13.35 -10.14
CA VAL A 93 9.84 14.56 -10.20
C VAL A 93 9.47 14.88 -11.64
N GLN A 94 10.44 14.88 -12.56
CA GLN A 94 10.18 15.14 -13.98
C GLN A 94 9.25 14.09 -14.58
N ARG A 95 9.45 12.81 -14.26
CA ARG A 95 8.59 11.71 -14.72
C ARG A 95 7.15 11.87 -14.22
N LEU A 96 6.97 12.20 -12.94
CA LEU A 96 5.65 12.40 -12.33
C LEU A 96 4.94 13.62 -12.93
N LEU A 97 5.64 14.74 -13.09
CA LEU A 97 5.11 15.95 -13.71
C LEU A 97 4.69 15.71 -15.17
N ALA A 98 5.49 14.98 -15.95
CA ALA A 98 5.15 14.62 -17.32
C ALA A 98 3.90 13.74 -17.37
N MET A 99 3.87 12.65 -16.58
CA MET A 99 2.75 11.71 -16.52
C MET A 99 1.42 12.38 -16.15
N HIS A 100 1.46 13.33 -15.21
CA HIS A 100 0.28 14.05 -14.76
C HIS A 100 -0.09 15.21 -15.71
N GLY A 101 0.91 15.90 -16.27
CA GLY A 101 0.74 16.95 -17.26
C GLY A 101 0.04 16.47 -18.53
N GLU A 102 0.38 15.28 -19.04
CA GLU A 102 -0.31 14.64 -20.18
C GLU A 102 -1.82 14.46 -19.98
N ARG A 103 -2.28 14.47 -18.73
CA ARG A 103 -3.68 14.32 -18.34
C ARG A 103 -4.36 15.63 -17.94
N GLY A 104 -3.65 16.76 -18.03
CA GLY A 104 -4.13 18.08 -17.64
C GLY A 104 -3.77 18.52 -16.21
N PHE A 105 -3.09 17.68 -15.42
CA PHE A 105 -2.70 17.99 -14.04
C PHE A 105 -1.29 18.57 -13.98
N VAL A 106 -1.11 19.75 -14.57
CA VAL A 106 0.18 20.44 -14.61
C VAL A 106 0.62 20.81 -13.19
N GLY A 107 1.83 20.39 -12.81
CA GLY A 107 2.39 20.65 -11.47
C GLY A 107 2.03 19.61 -10.40
N MET A 108 1.19 18.61 -10.70
CA MET A 108 0.81 17.57 -9.74
C MET A 108 1.91 16.50 -9.65
N LEU A 109 2.37 16.18 -8.44
CA LEU A 109 3.35 15.11 -8.20
C LEU A 109 2.72 13.76 -7.85
N GLY A 110 1.56 13.75 -7.21
CA GLY A 110 0.89 12.52 -6.79
C GLY A 110 -0.41 12.80 -6.06
N SER A 111 -1.14 11.73 -5.74
CA SER A 111 -2.28 11.79 -4.84
C SER A 111 -1.84 11.36 -3.45
N SER A 112 -2.22 12.13 -2.42
CA SER A 112 -2.13 11.66 -1.03
C SER A 112 -3.39 10.88 -0.68
N ASP A 113 -3.25 9.74 -0.01
CA ASP A 113 -4.36 8.97 0.56
C ASP A 113 -4.08 8.63 2.03
N CYS A 114 -5.14 8.52 2.82
CA CYS A 114 -5.08 8.25 4.27
C CYS A 114 -5.92 7.02 4.60
N MET A 115 -5.28 5.95 5.07
CA MET A 115 -5.96 4.77 5.59
C MET A 115 -5.89 4.72 7.11
N HIS A 116 -7.03 4.46 7.75
CA HIS A 116 -7.14 4.35 9.20
C HIS A 116 -7.40 2.89 9.58
N TRP A 117 -6.71 2.40 10.61
CA TRP A 117 -6.97 1.09 11.20
C TRP A 117 -7.07 1.19 12.71
N ALA A 118 -8.01 0.46 13.29
CA ALA A 118 -8.04 0.20 14.72
C ALA A 118 -6.78 -0.57 15.13
N TRP A 119 -6.04 -0.03 16.09
CA TRP A 119 -4.84 -0.61 16.65
C TRP A 119 -5.20 -1.44 17.88
N GLN A 120 -5.69 -2.66 17.63
CA GLN A 120 -6.19 -3.58 18.68
C GLN A 120 -5.14 -3.92 19.75
N ASN A 121 -3.86 -3.95 19.39
CA ASN A 121 -2.74 -4.26 20.29
C ASN A 121 -1.91 -3.03 20.65
N CYS A 122 -2.51 -1.83 20.66
CA CYS A 122 -1.81 -0.62 21.09
C CYS A 122 -1.41 -0.75 22.58
N PRO A 123 -0.13 -0.53 22.94
CA PRO A 123 0.29 -0.51 24.34
C PRO A 123 -0.54 0.50 25.14
N THR A 124 -0.97 0.15 26.36
CA THR A 124 -1.81 1.02 27.19
C THR A 124 -1.20 2.41 27.38
N ALA A 125 0.13 2.49 27.49
CA ALA A 125 0.87 3.75 27.61
C ALA A 125 0.73 4.68 26.40
N TRP A 126 0.34 4.15 25.24
CA TRP A 126 0.18 4.90 23.98
C TRP A 126 -1.29 5.03 23.58
N ALA A 127 -2.22 4.28 24.20
CA ALA A 127 -3.63 4.29 23.83
C ALA A 127 -4.22 5.71 23.84
N GLU A 128 -4.01 6.49 24.91
CA GLU A 128 -4.51 7.87 25.01
C GLU A 128 -3.97 8.79 23.91
N GLN A 129 -2.72 8.58 23.50
CA GLN A 129 -2.04 9.37 22.48
C GLN A 129 -2.57 9.09 21.05
N TYR A 130 -3.15 7.91 20.83
CA TYR A 130 -3.59 7.44 19.51
C TYR A 130 -5.10 7.20 19.40
N SER A 131 -5.89 7.37 20.48
CA SER A 131 -7.35 7.20 20.44
C SER A 131 -8.13 8.41 19.92
N GLY A 132 -7.60 9.64 19.98
CA GLY A 132 -8.32 10.83 19.47
C GLY A 132 -9.75 10.92 20.00
N ASN A 133 -10.75 11.00 19.09
CA ASN A 133 -12.19 10.95 19.41
C ASN A 133 -12.81 9.55 19.23
N GLU A 134 -12.04 8.56 18.79
CA GLU A 134 -12.52 7.19 18.63
C GLU A 134 -12.37 6.42 19.95
N GLU A 135 -13.26 5.45 20.20
CA GLU A 135 -13.22 4.63 21.41
C GLU A 135 -11.96 3.74 21.49
N MET A 136 -11.26 3.57 20.36
CA MET A 136 -10.09 2.70 20.24
C MET A 136 -8.90 3.44 19.61
N PRO A 137 -7.65 3.09 19.98
CA PRO A 137 -6.46 3.65 19.35
C PRO A 137 -6.46 3.36 17.85
N THR A 138 -6.09 4.34 17.03
CA THR A 138 -5.98 4.17 15.58
C THR A 138 -4.58 4.49 15.08
N ILE A 139 -4.18 3.78 14.01
CA ILE A 139 -3.00 4.12 13.21
C ILE A 139 -3.49 4.64 11.87
N MET A 140 -2.96 5.79 11.45
CA MET A 140 -3.17 6.33 10.11
C MET A 140 -1.91 6.17 9.27
N LEU A 141 -2.03 5.53 8.10
CA LEU A 141 -1.03 5.61 7.04
C LEU A 141 -1.42 6.73 6.09
N GLU A 142 -0.59 7.75 5.98
CA GLU A 142 -0.64 8.73 4.90
C GLU A 142 0.40 8.35 3.84
N ALA A 143 -0.03 8.27 2.59
CA ALA A 143 0.76 7.76 1.48
C ALA A 143 0.60 8.66 0.26
N VAL A 144 1.72 9.08 -0.34
CA VAL A 144 1.70 9.76 -1.64
C VAL A 144 2.06 8.76 -2.73
N VAL A 145 1.11 8.57 -3.65
CA VAL A 145 1.20 7.55 -4.70
C VAL A 145 0.85 8.18 -6.05
N SER A 146 1.58 7.74 -7.07
CA SER A 146 1.31 8.05 -8.47
C SER A 146 0.29 7.09 -9.07
N ARG A 147 -0.16 7.41 -10.29
CA ARG A 147 -1.11 6.56 -11.01
C ARG A 147 -0.61 5.13 -11.25
N ASP A 148 0.69 4.96 -11.54
CA ASP A 148 1.30 3.65 -11.74
C ASP A 148 1.62 2.93 -10.42
N LEU A 149 1.09 3.43 -9.30
CA LEU A 149 1.26 2.90 -7.95
C LEU A 149 2.70 2.99 -7.44
N TRP A 150 3.52 3.88 -8.02
CA TRP A 150 4.81 4.20 -7.43
C TRP A 150 4.57 4.97 -6.13
N PHE A 151 5.16 4.43 -5.07
CA PHE A 151 5.19 4.98 -3.73
C PHE A 151 6.53 5.69 -3.47
N TRP A 152 6.53 6.93 -2.96
CA TRP A 152 7.78 7.63 -2.56
C TRP A 152 7.67 8.33 -1.21
N HIS A 153 6.49 8.31 -0.58
CA HIS A 153 6.32 8.86 0.76
C HIS A 153 5.23 8.12 1.53
N ALA A 154 5.61 7.53 2.67
CA ALA A 154 4.74 6.97 3.69
C ALA A 154 5.01 7.72 4.97
N PHE A 155 3.96 8.09 5.68
CA PHE A 155 4.12 8.46 7.07
C PHE A 155 3.00 7.84 7.91
N PHE A 156 3.37 7.29 9.06
CA PHE A 156 2.40 6.90 10.08
C PHE A 156 2.19 8.10 10.99
N VAL A 157 1.04 8.77 10.87
CA VAL A 157 0.78 10.03 11.57
C VAL A 157 0.07 9.75 12.89
N GLN A 158 0.48 10.46 13.95
CA GLN A 158 -0.19 10.54 15.22
C GLN A 158 -1.31 11.59 15.16
N LEU A 159 -2.52 11.25 15.62
CA LEU A 159 -3.63 12.21 15.75
C LEU A 159 -3.36 13.18 16.91
N LEU A 160 -2.48 14.16 16.72
CA LEU A 160 -2.47 15.36 17.56
C LEU A 160 -3.23 16.47 16.83
N HIS A 161 -4.17 17.06 17.55
CA HIS A 161 -4.97 18.23 17.18
C HIS A 161 -4.14 19.31 16.45
N GLN A 162 -4.44 19.52 15.16
CA GLN A 162 -4.35 20.75 14.34
C GLN A 162 -3.85 20.45 12.92
N ARG A 163 -4.77 20.12 12.00
CA ARG A 163 -4.58 20.44 10.57
C ARG A 163 -4.91 21.92 10.37
N GLU A 164 -4.03 22.82 10.81
CA GLU A 164 -3.97 24.14 10.19
C GLU A 164 -3.23 24.02 8.86
N ARG A 165 -4.04 24.04 7.79
CA ARG A 165 -3.71 24.48 6.41
C ARG A 165 -2.38 24.01 5.83
N VAL A 166 -2.43 22.87 5.13
CA VAL A 166 -1.70 22.76 3.85
C VAL A 166 -2.69 23.17 2.75
N HIS A 167 -2.36 24.24 2.04
CA HIS A 167 -3.16 24.78 0.95
C HIS A 167 -3.34 23.75 -0.19
N MET A 168 -4.60 23.43 -0.49
CA MET A 168 -5.15 22.95 -1.77
C MET A 168 -4.25 22.01 -2.61
N GLY A 169 -4.34 20.70 -2.35
CA GLY A 169 -4.09 19.67 -3.34
C GLY A 169 -5.43 19.03 -3.71
N TYR A 170 -5.88 19.15 -4.96
CA TYR A 170 -7.08 18.47 -5.44
C TYR A 170 -6.77 16.98 -5.63
N TYR A 171 -7.59 16.10 -5.05
CA TYR A 171 -7.38 14.65 -5.03
C TYR A 171 -8.18 13.94 -6.14
N LEU A 172 -7.50 13.14 -6.95
CA LEU A 172 -8.10 12.30 -7.99
C LEU A 172 -7.59 10.87 -7.84
N ALA A 173 -8.45 9.97 -7.34
CA ALA A 173 -8.24 8.53 -7.36
C ALA A 173 -9.01 7.91 -8.53
N ASP A 174 -8.37 7.03 -9.32
CA ASP A 174 -9.06 6.26 -10.35
C ASP A 174 -9.75 5.03 -9.75
N GLY A 175 -11.04 4.86 -10.06
CA GLY A 175 -11.74 3.60 -10.35
C GLY A 175 -11.82 2.44 -9.35
N ILE A 176 -11.02 2.35 -8.28
CA ILE A 176 -10.95 1.11 -7.46
C ILE A 176 -11.87 1.15 -6.23
N TYR A 177 -12.40 2.31 -5.84
CA TYR A 177 -13.18 2.46 -4.61
C TYR A 177 -14.70 2.60 -4.84
N PRO A 178 -15.55 2.09 -3.93
CA PRO A 178 -16.99 2.33 -3.97
C PRO A 178 -17.30 3.83 -3.83
N THR A 179 -18.47 4.27 -4.29
CA THR A 179 -18.91 5.67 -4.22
C THR A 179 -19.14 6.07 -2.76
N TRP A 180 -18.22 6.81 -2.14
CA TRP A 180 -18.39 7.37 -0.79
C TRP A 180 -18.42 8.91 -0.83
N ALA A 181 -19.09 9.52 0.14
CA ALA A 181 -19.44 10.95 0.19
C ALA A 181 -18.25 11.93 0.18
N THR A 182 -17.02 11.43 0.35
CA THR A 182 -15.76 12.18 0.37
C THR A 182 -14.96 12.11 -0.94
N LEU A 183 -15.41 11.33 -1.92
CA LEU A 183 -14.72 11.12 -3.20
C LEU A 183 -15.55 11.72 -4.34
N VAL A 184 -15.07 12.79 -4.97
CA VAL A 184 -15.68 13.30 -6.20
C VAL A 184 -15.09 12.55 -7.39
N LYS A 185 -15.95 11.82 -8.11
CA LYS A 185 -15.56 11.07 -9.31
C LYS A 185 -15.19 12.05 -10.43
N SER A 186 -14.14 11.72 -11.18
CA SER A 186 -13.85 12.40 -12.43
C SER A 186 -14.97 12.15 -13.45
N ILE A 187 -15.52 13.22 -14.02
CA ILE A 187 -16.62 13.16 -14.98
C ILE A 187 -16.00 13.15 -16.38
N ALA A 188 -15.82 11.97 -16.96
CA ALA A 188 -15.18 11.80 -18.27
C ALA A 188 -16.00 12.43 -19.42
N VAL A 189 -17.34 12.48 -19.28
CA VAL A 189 -18.24 13.09 -20.27
C VAL A 189 -19.34 13.87 -19.54
N PRO A 190 -19.17 15.18 -19.32
CA PRO A 190 -20.12 16.00 -18.59
C PRO A 190 -21.41 16.20 -19.39
N ARG A 191 -22.54 15.85 -18.79
CA ARG A 191 -23.86 15.79 -19.45
C ARG A 191 -24.68 17.04 -19.21
N ASP A 192 -24.54 17.66 -18.04
CA ASP A 192 -25.27 18.89 -17.71
C ASP A 192 -24.37 20.11 -17.52
N ASN A 193 -24.97 21.29 -17.41
CA ASN A 193 -24.24 22.56 -17.32
C ASN A 193 -23.49 22.72 -15.99
N LYS A 194 -23.92 22.03 -14.93
CA LYS A 194 -23.25 22.05 -13.62
C LYS A 194 -22.00 21.17 -13.66
N GLU A 195 -22.07 20.00 -14.30
CA GLU A 195 -20.93 19.13 -14.59
C GLU A 195 -19.94 19.79 -15.56
N LYS A 196 -20.41 20.48 -16.60
CA LYS A 196 -19.54 21.23 -17.53
C LYS A 196 -18.84 22.41 -16.84
N ALA A 197 -19.52 23.11 -15.94
CA ALA A 197 -18.92 24.17 -15.14
C ALA A 197 -17.90 23.61 -14.14
N TYR A 198 -18.20 22.47 -13.52
CA TYR A 198 -17.29 21.74 -12.64
C TYR A 198 -16.03 21.27 -13.38
N CYS A 199 -16.16 20.65 -14.56
CA CYS A 199 -15.01 20.24 -15.39
C CYS A 199 -14.19 21.42 -15.94
N LYS A 200 -14.74 22.64 -16.00
CA LYS A 200 -13.99 23.85 -16.36
C LYS A 200 -13.20 24.45 -15.19
N MET A 201 -13.54 24.06 -13.96
CA MET A 201 -12.89 24.52 -12.73
C MET A 201 -11.91 23.48 -12.15
N GLN A 202 -11.88 22.27 -12.72
CA GLN A 202 -10.81 21.29 -12.58
C GLN A 202 -9.66 21.63 -13.54
#